data_AF-A0A9X0U2V2-F1
#
_entry.id   AF-A0A9X0U2V2-F1
#
_cell.length_a   1.000
_cell.length_b   1.000
_cell.length_c   1.000
_cell.angle_alpha   90.00
_cell.angle_beta   90.00
_cell.angle_gamma   90.00
#
_symmetry.space_group_name_H-M   'P 1'
#
loop_
_entity.id
_entity.type
_entity.pdbx_description
1 polymer ?
#
loop_
_entity_poly.entity_id
_entity_poly.type
_entity_poly.pdbx_seq_one_letter_code
_entity_poly.pdbx_strand_id
1 'polypeptide(L)'
;MKILTVVVFLCLSSLNAQMTSIRIQPIELPNRPASLSHAVSFSCTTDYDPSQCLKSVALLAKVLERYPTERMGQWTFVLAGSARWKQTIKELGGDTESPAFSELDARVTVFEEELFETVDSRQAMVARRFGLPPGSILDYAVTHEMGHAICRESQESLANKYGADLRRGISPICPTDRKRSKYSVK
;
A
#
# COMPACT_ATOMS: atom_id res chain seq x y z
N MET A 1 -7.98 -56.36 40.47
CA MET A 1 -7.74 -55.99 39.06
C MET A 1 -7.35 -54.52 39.02
N LYS A 2 -6.15 -54.22 38.49
CA LYS A 2 -5.58 -52.87 38.41
C LYS A 2 -5.94 -52.26 37.04
N ILE A 3 -6.50 -51.05 37.02
CA ILE A 3 -6.67 -50.28 35.78
C ILE A 3 -5.69 -49.12 35.85
N LEU A 4 -4.66 -49.19 34.99
CA LEU A 4 -3.61 -48.20 34.84
C LEU A 4 -4.08 -47.19 33.79
N THR A 5 -4.54 -46.01 34.22
CA THR A 5 -4.92 -44.94 33.31
C THR A 5 -3.67 -44.15 32.90
N VAL A 6 -3.26 -44.29 31.64
CA VAL A 6 -2.18 -43.51 31.02
C VAL A 6 -2.75 -42.15 30.63
N VAL A 7 -2.29 -41.07 31.27
CA VAL A 7 -2.61 -39.69 30.87
C VAL A 7 -1.56 -39.23 29.86
N VAL A 8 -1.94 -39.17 28.59
CA VAL A 8 -1.12 -38.60 27.52
C VAL A 8 -1.29 -37.08 27.54
N PHE A 9 -0.28 -36.37 28.05
CA PHE A 9 -0.18 -34.92 27.91
C PHE A 9 0.28 -34.57 26.49
N LEU A 10 -0.67 -34.21 25.62
CA LEU A 10 -0.38 -33.56 24.35
C LEU A 10 0.01 -32.10 24.61
N CYS A 11 1.30 -31.79 24.55
CA CYS A 11 1.79 -30.41 24.50
C CYS A 11 1.37 -29.77 23.17
N LEU A 12 0.28 -29.01 23.20
CA LEU A 12 -0.08 -28.04 22.16
C LEU A 12 0.82 -26.82 22.30
N SER A 13 2.02 -26.88 21.71
CA SER A 13 2.89 -25.73 21.55
C SER A 13 2.21 -24.72 20.61
N SER A 14 1.50 -23.76 21.18
CA SER A 14 0.93 -22.65 20.44
C SER A 14 2.08 -21.76 19.97
N LEU A 15 2.49 -21.89 18.71
CA LEU A 15 3.33 -20.89 18.05
C LEU A 15 2.50 -19.60 17.97
N ASN A 16 2.60 -18.76 18.99
CA ASN A 16 2.21 -17.36 18.86
C ASN A 16 3.23 -16.70 17.96
N ALA A 17 2.99 -16.70 16.66
CA ALA A 17 3.55 -15.70 15.78
C ALA A 17 2.99 -14.35 16.26
N GLN A 18 3.70 -13.69 17.19
CA GLN A 18 3.45 -12.29 17.50
C GLN A 18 3.90 -11.51 16.27
N MET A 19 2.98 -11.37 15.31
CA MET A 19 3.10 -10.38 14.26
C MET A 19 3.07 -9.03 14.99
N THR A 20 4.23 -8.40 15.17
CA THR A 20 4.30 -7.04 15.69
C THR A 20 3.52 -6.16 14.74
N SER A 21 2.30 -5.82 15.14
CA SER A 21 1.44 -4.94 14.36
C SER A 21 2.14 -3.59 14.21
N ILE A 22 2.30 -3.13 12.97
CA ILE A 22 2.84 -1.80 12.69
C ILE A 22 2.00 -0.78 13.45
N ARG A 23 2.64 0.00 14.31
CA ARG A 23 1.95 1.05 15.05
C ARG A 23 1.70 2.22 14.12
N ILE A 24 0.43 2.46 13.83
CA ILE A 24 -0.02 3.55 12.99
C ILE A 24 -0.88 4.53 13.78
N GLN A 25 -0.84 5.80 13.40
CA GLN A 25 -1.70 6.87 13.87
C GLN A 25 -2.51 7.42 12.69
N PRO A 26 -3.84 7.59 12.81
CA PRO A 26 -4.65 8.16 11.74
C PRO A 26 -4.32 9.65 11.56
N ILE A 27 -4.42 10.12 10.32
CA ILE A 27 -4.25 11.54 9.96
C ILE A 27 -5.55 12.09 9.38
N GLU A 28 -6.03 13.16 10.00
CA GLU A 28 -7.09 13.97 9.43
C GLU A 28 -6.50 15.03 8.51
N LEU A 29 -6.92 15.02 7.24
CA LEU A 29 -6.48 16.00 6.26
C LEU A 29 -7.44 17.20 6.28
N PRO A 30 -7.02 18.38 6.76
CA PRO A 30 -7.93 19.51 6.96
C PRO A 30 -8.55 20.05 5.66
N ASN A 31 -7.82 19.95 4.53
CA ASN A 31 -8.27 20.40 3.22
C ASN A 31 -8.35 19.21 2.24
N ARG A 32 -9.19 18.22 2.56
CA ARG A 32 -9.37 17.04 1.72
C ARG A 32 -9.87 17.41 0.31
N PRO A 33 -9.24 16.95 -0.77
CA PRO A 33 -9.75 17.15 -2.13
C PRO A 33 -11.15 16.53 -2.29
N ALA A 34 -12.07 17.27 -2.91
CA ALA A 34 -13.45 16.81 -3.10
C ALA A 34 -13.57 15.59 -4.02
N SER A 35 -12.60 15.36 -4.92
CA SER A 35 -12.55 14.18 -5.80
C SER A 35 -12.05 12.92 -5.09
N LEU A 36 -11.47 13.05 -3.89
CA LEU A 36 -10.94 11.91 -3.16
C LEU A 36 -12.07 11.16 -2.44
N SER A 37 -12.21 9.87 -2.72
CA SER A 37 -13.21 9.01 -2.10
C SER A 37 -13.14 9.03 -0.58
N HIS A 38 -14.29 9.16 0.10
CA HIS A 38 -14.40 9.07 1.56
C HIS A 38 -14.00 7.70 2.12
N ALA A 39 -14.00 6.66 1.28
CA ALA A 39 -13.58 5.31 1.66
C ALA A 39 -12.05 5.18 1.79
N VAL A 40 -11.29 6.18 1.33
CA VAL A 40 -9.84 6.25 1.54
C VAL A 40 -9.54 6.89 2.89
N SER A 41 -8.57 6.36 3.63
CA SER A 41 -8.04 6.96 4.86
C SER A 41 -6.52 7.10 4.80
N PHE A 42 -5.97 7.98 5.62
CA PHE A 42 -4.54 8.21 5.74
C PHE A 42 -4.08 7.97 7.17
N SER A 43 -2.89 7.39 7.30
CA SER A 43 -2.22 7.16 8.57
C SER A 43 -0.71 7.35 8.41
N CYS A 44 -0.01 7.50 9.52
CA CYS A 44 1.46 7.47 9.57
C CYS A 44 1.92 6.40 10.54
N THR A 45 3.12 5.87 10.37
CA THR A 45 3.75 5.12 11.45
C THR A 45 4.10 6.06 12.61
N THR A 46 4.12 5.53 13.84
CA THR A 46 4.37 6.36 15.04
C THR A 46 5.79 6.95 15.10
N ASP A 47 6.71 6.42 14.31
CA ASP A 47 8.10 6.90 14.19
C ASP A 47 8.29 7.95 13.08
N TYR A 48 7.25 8.25 12.28
CA TYR A 48 7.27 9.36 11.34
C TYR A 48 6.95 10.67 12.09
N ASP A 49 7.81 11.68 11.99
CA ASP A 49 7.53 13.05 12.46
C ASP A 49 6.10 13.51 12.06
N PRO A 50 5.22 13.86 13.01
CA PRO A 50 3.83 14.18 12.70
C PRO A 50 3.66 15.37 11.75
N SER A 51 4.53 16.38 11.85
CA SER A 51 4.42 17.61 11.05
C SER A 51 4.84 17.37 9.60
N GLN A 52 5.89 16.57 9.39
CA GLN A 52 6.36 16.14 8.09
C GLN A 52 5.37 15.15 7.47
N CYS A 53 4.85 14.21 8.25
CA CYS A 53 3.87 13.26 7.74
C CYS A 53 2.61 13.95 7.23
N LEU A 54 2.08 14.94 7.94
CA LEU A 54 0.93 15.71 7.46
C LEU A 54 1.19 16.38 6.10
N LYS A 55 2.40 16.92 5.88
CA LYS A 55 2.80 17.49 4.59
C LYS A 55 2.86 16.42 3.50
N SER A 56 3.45 15.27 3.80
CA SER A 56 3.57 14.15 2.87
C SER A 56 2.19 13.54 2.52
N VAL A 57 1.28 13.43 3.50
CA VAL A 57 -0.12 13.03 3.26
C VAL A 57 -0.82 14.04 2.35
N ALA A 58 -0.60 15.35 2.55
CA ALA A 58 -1.18 16.37 1.68
C ALA A 58 -0.64 16.27 0.24
N LEU A 59 0.65 15.94 0.06
CA LEU A 59 1.22 15.66 -1.27
C LEU A 59 0.61 14.41 -1.90
N LEU A 60 0.50 13.31 -1.14
CA LEU A 60 -0.13 12.08 -1.60
C LEU A 60 -1.59 12.32 -2.03
N ALA A 61 -2.36 13.06 -1.22
CA ALA A 61 -3.75 13.37 -1.54
C ALA A 61 -3.89 14.15 -2.85
N LYS A 62 -2.99 15.11 -3.12
CA LYS A 62 -2.93 15.84 -4.40
C LYS A 62 -2.57 14.96 -5.60
N VAL A 63 -1.82 13.88 -5.39
CA VAL A 63 -1.56 12.91 -6.47
C VAL A 63 -2.81 12.05 -6.70
N LEU A 64 -3.39 11.52 -5.62
CA LEU A 64 -4.56 10.65 -5.67
C LEU A 64 -5.81 11.34 -6.24
N GLU A 65 -5.94 12.67 -6.09
CA GLU A 65 -7.09 13.42 -6.62
C GLU A 65 -7.24 13.34 -8.15
N ARG A 66 -6.18 12.92 -8.86
CA ARG A 66 -6.14 12.74 -10.32
C ARG A 66 -6.66 11.37 -10.78
N TYR A 67 -6.89 10.44 -9.86
CA TYR A 67 -7.16 9.03 -10.17
C TYR A 67 -8.48 8.54 -9.55
N PRO A 68 -9.09 7.48 -10.10
CA PRO A 68 -10.41 7.00 -9.69
C PRO A 68 -10.36 6.22 -8.37
N THR A 69 -10.15 6.93 -7.25
CA THR A 69 -9.96 6.33 -5.92
C THR A 69 -11.18 5.57 -5.39
N GLU A 70 -12.37 5.90 -5.88
CA GLU A 70 -13.62 5.19 -5.59
C GLU A 70 -13.58 3.71 -6.01
N ARG A 71 -12.77 3.35 -7.01
CA ARG A 71 -12.64 1.96 -7.48
C ARG A 71 -11.90 1.05 -6.50
N MET A 72 -11.13 1.60 -5.57
CA MET A 72 -10.41 0.82 -4.55
C MET A 72 -11.34 0.32 -3.43
N GLY A 73 -12.50 0.97 -3.25
CA GLY A 73 -13.35 0.79 -2.08
C GLY A 73 -12.68 1.32 -0.81
N GLN A 74 -12.89 0.65 0.32
CA GLN A 74 -12.17 0.96 1.55
C GLN A 74 -10.68 0.67 1.38
N TRP A 75 -9.84 1.66 1.67
CA TRP A 75 -8.38 1.57 1.55
C TRP A 75 -7.68 2.55 2.49
N THR A 76 -6.56 2.14 3.09
CA THR A 76 -5.73 3.03 3.91
C THR A 76 -4.36 3.23 3.29
N PHE A 77 -3.95 4.49 3.13
CA PHE A 77 -2.58 4.84 2.80
C PHE A 77 -1.81 5.14 4.09
N VAL A 78 -0.72 4.41 4.30
CA VAL A 78 0.17 4.57 5.45
C VAL A 78 1.48 5.18 4.96
N LEU A 79 1.93 6.25 5.60
CA LEU A 79 3.26 6.79 5.37
C LEU A 79 4.18 6.32 6.48
N ALA A 80 5.29 5.68 6.13
CA ALA A 80 6.22 5.10 7.08
C ALA A 80 7.53 5.88 7.12
N GLY A 81 8.04 6.13 8.34
CA GLY A 81 9.36 6.75 8.52
C GLY A 81 10.48 5.88 7.95
N SER A 82 11.48 6.50 7.33
CA SER A 82 12.54 5.77 6.64
C SER A 82 13.40 4.92 7.59
N ALA A 83 13.52 5.34 8.85
CA ALA A 83 14.30 4.64 9.88
C ALA A 83 13.84 3.19 10.12
N ARG A 84 12.55 2.90 9.93
CA ARG A 84 11.98 1.56 10.12
C ARG A 84 11.45 0.92 8.85
N TRP A 85 11.56 1.58 7.69
CA TRP A 85 11.02 1.10 6.42
C TRP A 85 11.31 -0.37 6.14
N LYS A 86 12.59 -0.76 6.16
CA LYS A 86 13.01 -2.14 5.87
C LYS A 86 12.42 -3.16 6.84
N GLN A 87 12.28 -2.80 8.12
CA GLN A 87 11.64 -3.67 9.10
C GLN A 87 10.15 -3.80 8.80
N THR A 88 9.46 -2.66 8.65
CA THR A 88 8.02 -2.58 8.37
C THR A 88 7.63 -3.41 7.16
N ILE A 89 8.36 -3.28 6.05
CA ILE A 89 8.04 -3.98 4.80
C ILE A 89 8.37 -5.46 4.86
N LYS A 90 9.48 -5.83 5.52
CA LYS A 90 9.80 -7.22 5.76
C LYS A 90 8.73 -7.92 6.60
N GLU A 91 8.20 -7.25 7.62
CA GLU A 91 7.10 -7.77 8.46
C GLU A 91 5.80 -7.94 7.67
N LEU A 92 5.58 -7.11 6.65
CA LEU A 92 4.47 -7.23 5.69
C LEU A 92 4.76 -8.21 4.54
N GLY A 93 5.94 -8.80 4.47
CA GLY A 93 6.32 -9.74 3.40
C GLY A 93 6.65 -9.10 2.05
N GLY A 94 6.87 -7.78 2.01
CA GLY A 94 7.22 -7.04 0.79
C GLY A 94 8.72 -6.97 0.49
N ASP A 95 9.06 -6.38 -0.66
CA ASP A 95 10.44 -6.07 -1.04
C ASP A 95 10.94 -4.80 -0.35
N THR A 96 11.94 -4.94 0.52
CA THR A 96 12.53 -3.82 1.29
C THR A 96 13.25 -2.77 0.42
N GLU A 97 13.44 -3.07 -0.86
CA GLU A 97 14.05 -2.16 -1.82
C GLU A 97 13.04 -1.41 -2.69
N SER A 98 11.76 -1.77 -2.61
CA SER A 98 10.67 -0.96 -3.15
C SER A 98 10.44 0.25 -2.22
N PRO A 99 10.06 1.44 -2.74
CA PRO A 99 9.68 2.59 -1.93
C PRO A 99 8.19 2.57 -1.52
N ALA A 100 7.43 1.58 -1.99
CA ALA A 100 6.01 1.42 -1.73
C ALA A 100 5.61 -0.07 -1.73
N PHE A 101 4.52 -0.40 -1.05
CA PHE A 101 3.98 -1.77 -1.01
C PHE A 101 2.50 -1.78 -0.67
N SER A 102 1.73 -2.64 -1.33
CA SER A 102 0.31 -2.85 -1.03
C SER A 102 0.04 -4.23 -0.43
N GLU A 103 -0.49 -4.25 0.79
CA GLU A 103 -1.02 -5.45 1.42
C GLU A 103 -2.52 -5.57 1.11
N LEU A 104 -2.85 -6.45 0.18
CA LEU A 104 -4.18 -6.53 -0.44
C LEU A 104 -5.29 -6.98 0.52
N ASP A 105 -4.95 -7.87 1.45
CA ASP A 105 -5.94 -8.40 2.40
C ASP A 105 -6.22 -7.40 3.51
N ALA A 106 -5.19 -6.67 3.95
CA ALA A 106 -5.35 -5.57 4.89
C ALA A 106 -5.93 -4.30 4.26
N ARG A 107 -5.96 -4.20 2.92
CA ARG A 107 -6.36 -3.01 2.16
C ARG A 107 -5.54 -1.79 2.54
N VAL A 108 -4.23 -1.99 2.62
CA VAL A 108 -3.26 -0.97 3.01
C VAL A 108 -2.23 -0.82 1.91
N THR A 109 -1.89 0.42 1.58
CA THR A 109 -0.65 0.73 0.85
C THR A 109 0.25 1.52 1.76
N VAL A 110 1.51 1.11 1.88
CA VAL A 110 2.53 1.80 2.66
C VAL A 110 3.51 2.49 1.71
N PHE A 111 3.86 3.75 1.98
CA PHE A 111 4.89 4.50 1.27
C PHE A 111 6.02 4.90 2.21
N GLU A 112 7.26 4.80 1.74
CA GLU A 112 8.44 5.30 2.46
C GLU A 112 8.47 6.83 2.47
N GLU A 113 8.87 7.41 3.61
CA GLU A 113 9.03 8.86 3.82
C GLU A 113 9.89 9.54 2.73
N GLU A 114 11.01 8.92 2.36
CA GLU A 114 11.94 9.42 1.34
C GLU A 114 11.30 9.61 -0.04
N LEU A 115 10.17 8.94 -0.33
CA LEU A 115 9.43 9.13 -1.57
C LEU A 115 8.81 10.54 -1.69
N PHE A 116 8.66 11.25 -0.57
CA PHE A 116 8.03 12.58 -0.51
C PHE A 116 9.04 13.73 -0.37
N GLU A 117 10.32 13.42 -0.15
CA GLU A 117 11.35 14.43 0.03
C GLU A 117 11.82 15.04 -1.31
N THR A 118 11.98 16.36 -1.33
CA THR A 118 12.45 17.10 -2.51
C THR A 118 13.96 17.10 -2.67
N VAL A 119 14.72 16.39 -1.81
CA VAL A 119 16.18 16.42 -1.86
C VAL A 119 16.64 15.64 -3.09
N ASP A 120 17.27 16.35 -4.03
CA ASP A 120 17.67 15.94 -5.38
C ASP A 120 18.46 14.62 -5.50
N SER A 121 18.84 13.96 -4.40
CA SER A 121 19.61 12.71 -4.43
C SER A 121 18.73 11.46 -4.37
N ARG A 122 17.75 11.36 -3.47
CA ARG A 122 17.09 10.08 -3.19
C ARG A 122 15.96 9.75 -4.16
N GLN A 123 15.00 10.65 -4.38
CA GLN A 123 14.00 10.47 -5.45
C GLN A 123 14.68 10.26 -6.81
N ALA A 124 15.78 10.97 -7.10
CA ALA A 124 16.54 10.78 -8.33
C ALA A 124 17.28 9.44 -8.39
N MET A 125 17.78 8.92 -7.27
CA MET A 125 18.36 7.58 -7.20
C MET A 125 17.29 6.50 -7.41
N VAL A 126 16.16 6.62 -6.73
CA VAL A 126 15.02 5.71 -6.87
C VAL A 126 14.49 5.77 -8.30
N ALA A 127 14.24 6.95 -8.84
CA ALA A 127 13.82 7.14 -10.23
C ALA A 127 14.80 6.50 -11.23
N ARG A 128 16.12 6.69 -11.04
CA ARG A 128 17.15 6.03 -11.86
C ARG A 128 17.09 4.52 -11.81
N ARG A 129 16.87 3.93 -10.63
CA ARG A 129 16.69 2.48 -10.47
C ARG A 129 15.51 1.95 -11.28
N PHE A 130 14.43 2.73 -11.38
CA PHE A 130 13.22 2.37 -12.13
C PHE A 130 13.22 2.88 -13.59
N GLY A 131 14.31 3.51 -14.06
CA GLY A 131 14.39 4.05 -15.42
C GLY A 131 13.42 5.22 -15.70
N LEU A 132 13.06 5.97 -14.66
CA LEU A 132 12.05 7.04 -14.71
C LEU A 132 12.69 8.44 -14.79
N PRO A 133 12.03 9.42 -15.42
CA PRO A 133 12.43 10.82 -15.35
C PRO A 133 12.43 11.34 -13.90
N PRO A 134 13.32 12.28 -13.55
CA PRO A 134 13.27 12.97 -12.25
C PRO A 134 11.87 13.56 -11.98
N GLY A 135 11.43 13.49 -10.72
CA GLY A 135 10.12 14.01 -10.30
C GLY A 135 8.90 13.14 -10.67
N SER A 136 9.07 12.07 -11.45
CA SER A 136 7.95 11.18 -11.81
C SER A 136 7.76 9.99 -10.87
N ILE A 137 8.71 9.77 -9.94
CA ILE A 137 8.73 8.56 -9.10
C ILE A 137 7.52 8.45 -8.17
N LEU A 138 7.07 9.55 -7.56
CA LEU A 138 5.91 9.54 -6.69
C LEU A 138 4.65 9.15 -7.46
N ASP A 139 4.43 9.77 -8.63
CA ASP A 139 3.29 9.47 -9.49
C ASP A 139 3.31 8.01 -9.98
N TYR A 140 4.49 7.53 -10.36
CA TYR A 140 4.71 6.14 -10.74
C TYR A 140 4.38 5.16 -9.61
N ALA A 141 4.95 5.37 -8.42
CA ALA A 141 4.72 4.51 -7.26
C ALA A 141 3.24 4.51 -6.88
N VAL A 142 2.61 5.68 -6.77
CA VAL A 142 1.18 5.78 -6.44
C VAL A 142 0.33 5.01 -7.43
N THR A 143 0.56 5.19 -8.73
CA THR A 143 -0.27 4.52 -9.74
C THR A 143 0.02 3.02 -9.87
N HIS A 144 1.25 2.57 -9.61
CA HIS A 144 1.59 1.14 -9.49
C HIS A 144 0.80 0.50 -8.34
N GLU A 145 0.85 1.10 -7.14
CA GLU A 145 0.11 0.61 -5.97
C GLU A 145 -1.41 0.69 -6.14
N MET A 146 -1.91 1.74 -6.81
CA MET A 146 -3.33 1.79 -7.18
C MET A 146 -3.71 0.67 -8.16
N GLY A 147 -2.80 0.21 -9.01
CA GLY A 147 -3.00 -0.96 -9.87
C GLY A 147 -3.27 -2.22 -9.05
N HIS A 148 -2.47 -2.46 -8.01
CA HIS A 148 -2.70 -3.51 -7.02
C HIS A 148 -4.07 -3.34 -6.34
N ALA A 149 -4.35 -2.14 -5.81
CA ALA A 149 -5.55 -1.86 -5.02
C ALA A 149 -6.86 -1.96 -5.83
N ILE A 150 -6.92 -1.36 -7.01
CA ILE A 150 -8.13 -1.33 -7.87
C ILE A 150 -8.46 -2.73 -8.38
N CYS A 151 -7.45 -3.48 -8.85
CA CYS A 151 -7.68 -4.78 -9.47
C CYS A 151 -7.53 -5.98 -8.53
N ARG A 152 -7.18 -5.76 -7.26
CA ARG A 152 -6.78 -6.81 -6.30
C ARG A 152 -5.74 -7.75 -6.92
N GLU A 153 -4.75 -7.17 -7.58
CA GLU A 153 -3.74 -7.89 -8.34
C GLU A 153 -2.47 -8.01 -7.51
N SER A 154 -1.87 -9.20 -7.44
CA SER A 154 -0.61 -9.43 -6.71
C SER A 154 0.61 -9.53 -7.62
N GLN A 155 0.42 -9.62 -8.93
CA GLN A 155 1.51 -9.70 -9.90
C GLN A 155 2.02 -8.30 -10.25
N GLU A 156 3.28 -8.03 -9.91
CA GLU A 156 3.99 -6.77 -10.18
C GLU A 156 3.88 -6.30 -11.65
N SER A 157 3.98 -7.23 -12.60
CA SER A 157 3.92 -6.90 -14.03
C SER A 157 2.55 -6.36 -14.45
N LEU A 158 1.47 -6.88 -13.85
CA LEU A 158 0.12 -6.42 -14.10
C LEU A 158 -0.18 -5.12 -13.34
N ALA A 159 0.28 -4.99 -12.11
CA ALA A 159 0.19 -3.73 -11.37
C ALA A 159 0.88 -2.57 -12.10
N ASN A 160 2.08 -2.80 -12.63
CA ASN A 160 2.78 -1.80 -13.45
C ASN A 160 2.00 -1.45 -14.72
N LYS A 161 1.40 -2.44 -15.39
CA LYS A 161 0.53 -2.20 -16.56
C LYS A 161 -0.69 -1.36 -16.18
N TYR A 162 -1.38 -1.68 -15.09
CA TYR A 162 -2.55 -0.94 -14.63
C TYR A 162 -2.17 0.48 -14.20
N GLY A 163 -1.04 0.66 -13.53
CA GLY A 163 -0.49 1.98 -13.23
C GLY A 163 -0.21 2.79 -14.49
N ALA A 164 0.34 2.17 -15.53
CA ALA A 164 0.55 2.83 -16.83
C ALA A 164 -0.77 3.21 -17.51
N ASP A 165 -1.81 2.37 -17.43
CA ASP A 165 -3.15 2.71 -17.91
C ASP A 165 -3.70 3.94 -17.16
N LEU A 166 -3.62 3.94 -15.82
CA LEU A 166 -4.06 5.06 -14.98
C LEU A 166 -3.34 6.37 -15.35
N ARG A 167 -2.01 6.35 -15.51
CA ARG A 167 -1.23 7.53 -15.94
C ARG A 167 -1.60 8.05 -17.33
N ARG A 168 -2.17 7.20 -18.19
CA ARG A 168 -2.72 7.61 -19.50
C ARG A 168 -4.18 8.06 -19.44
N GLY A 169 -4.79 8.12 -18.25
CA GLY A 169 -6.22 8.40 -18.09
C GLY A 169 -7.12 7.24 -18.52
N ILE A 170 -6.56 6.04 -18.67
CA ILE A 170 -7.30 4.83 -19.06
C ILE A 170 -7.66 4.06 -17.79
N SER A 171 -8.95 3.73 -17.66
CA SER A 171 -9.41 2.91 -16.53
C SER A 171 -8.95 1.45 -16.72
N PRO A 172 -8.22 0.84 -15.78
CA PRO A 172 -7.71 -0.52 -15.94
C PRO A 172 -8.85 -1.54 -15.97
N ILE A 173 -8.74 -2.53 -16.87
CA ILE A 173 -9.69 -3.65 -16.98
C ILE A 173 -9.18 -4.80 -16.12
N CYS A 174 -9.83 -5.02 -14.98
CA CYS A 174 -9.42 -6.04 -14.02
C CYS A 174 -9.93 -7.44 -14.44
N PRO A 175 -9.29 -8.53 -14.00
CA PRO A 175 -9.74 -9.89 -14.31
C PRO A 175 -11.18 -10.17 -13.85
N THR A 176 -11.59 -9.56 -12.74
CA THR A 176 -12.94 -9.64 -12.17
C THR A 176 -14.00 -8.99 -13.06
N ASP A 177 -13.67 -7.89 -13.74
CA ASP A 177 -14.57 -7.18 -14.66
C ASP A 177 -14.93 -8.06 -15.87
N ARG A 178 -13.95 -8.83 -16.37
CA ARG A 178 -14.12 -9.76 -17.49
C ARG A 178 -15.00 -10.95 -17.16
N LYS A 179 -15.10 -11.34 -15.89
CA LYS A 179 -16.02 -12.40 -15.47
C LYS A 179 -17.45 -11.89 -15.49
N ARG A 180 -17.74 -10.67 -15.02
CA ARG A 180 -19.09 -10.09 -15.04
C ARG A 180 -19.64 -9.89 -16.46
N SER A 181 -18.82 -9.42 -17.41
CA SER A 181 -19.29 -9.21 -18.79
C SER A 181 -19.73 -10.49 -19.50
N LYS A 182 -19.15 -11.65 -19.16
CA LYS A 182 -19.55 -12.96 -19.71
C LYS A 182 -20.91 -13.45 -19.20
N TYR A 183 -21.42 -12.92 -18.08
CA TYR A 183 -22.70 -13.34 -17.48
C TYR A 183 -23.83 -12.32 -17.65
N SER A 184 -23.55 -11.13 -18.20
CA SER A 184 -24.56 -10.09 -18.48
C SER A 184 -25.14 -10.14 -19.90
N VAL A 185 -24.80 -11.15 -20.71
CA VAL A 185 -25.49 -11.42 -21.97
C VAL A 185 -26.65 -12.38 -21.70
N LYS A 186 -27.84 -11.81 -21.46
CA LYS A 186 -29.14 -12.48 -21.55
C LYS A 186 -30.14 -11.54 -22.22
#